data_AF-A0A940MN20-F1
#
_entry.id   AF-A0A940MN20-F1
#
_cell.length_a   1.000
_cell.length_b   1.000
_cell.length_c   1.000
_cell.angle_alpha   90.00
_cell.angle_beta   90.00
_cell.angle_gamma   90.00
#
_symmetry.space_group_name_H-M   'P 1'
#
loop_
_entity.id
_entity.type
_entity.pdbx_description
1 polymer ?
#
loop_
_entity_poly.entity_id
_entity_poly.type
_entity_poly.pdbx_seq_one_letter_code
_entity_poly.pdbx_strand_id
1 'polypeptide(L)' 'MMPELGKYAGAVLSSYAVSLGLIAMFVWLSLRRSRRVKRDLEQVEGRRDGH' A
#
# COMPACT_ATOMS: atom_id res chain seq x y z
N MET A 1 -22.29 -10.38 20.71
CA MET A 1 -21.48 -11.48 21.29
C MET A 1 -20.04 -11.30 20.79
N MET A 2 -19.26 -10.44 21.44
CA MET A 2 -17.81 -10.45 21.23
C MET A 2 -17.28 -11.61 22.07
N PRO A 3 -16.63 -12.62 21.48
CA PRO A 3 -16.07 -13.72 22.27
C PRO A 3 -15.09 -13.13 23.29
N GLU A 4 -15.22 -13.54 24.56
CA GLU A 4 -14.28 -13.18 25.64
C GLU A 4 -12.91 -13.78 25.31
N LEU A 5 -12.13 -13.05 24.51
CA LEU A 5 -10.83 -13.50 24.03
C LEU A 5 -9.79 -13.53 25.15
N GLY A 6 -10.04 -12.87 26.29
CA GLY A 6 -9.17 -12.83 27.45
C GLY A 6 -7.68 -12.71 27.07
N LYS A 7 -6.95 -13.81 27.19
CA LYS A 7 -5.52 -13.95 26.87
C LYS A 7 -5.12 -13.74 25.39
N TYR A 8 -6.05 -13.88 24.44
CA TYR A 8 -5.77 -13.77 23.01
C TYR A 8 -6.10 -12.41 22.41
N ALA A 9 -6.75 -11.52 23.17
CA ALA A 9 -7.13 -10.20 22.67
C ALA A 9 -5.92 -9.42 22.14
N GLY A 10 -4.80 -9.46 22.87
CA GLY A 10 -3.54 -8.85 22.43
C GLY A 10 -2.94 -9.51 21.19
N ALA A 11 -2.96 -10.84 21.11
CA ALA A 11 -2.44 -11.59 19.97
C ALA A 11 -3.25 -11.33 18.68
N VAL A 12 -4.57 -11.28 18.80
CA VAL A 12 -5.47 -11.03 17.67
C VAL A 12 -5.37 -9.57 17.22
N LEU A 13 -5.35 -8.62 18.16
CA LEU A 13 -5.20 -7.20 17.83
C LEU A 13 -3.85 -6.91 17.16
N SER A 14 -2.75 -7.47 17.66
CA SER A 14 -1.43 -7.33 17.05
C SER A 14 -1.37 -7.99 15.67
N SER A 15 -2.00 -9.15 15.49
CA SER A 15 -2.09 -9.82 14.17
C SER A 15 -2.80 -8.93 13.14
N TYR A 16 -3.89 -8.27 13.52
CA TYR A 16 -4.56 -7.29 12.65
C TYR A 16 -3.69 -6.06 12.39
N ALA A 17 -3.04 -5.50 13.43
CA ALA A 17 -2.17 -4.35 13.27
C ALA A 17 -1.01 -4.63 12.30
N VAL A 18 -0.36 -5.79 12.43
CA VAL A 18 0.70 -6.23 11.51
C VAL A 18 0.16 -6.44 10.11
N SER A 19 -0.97 -7.15 9.97
CA SER A 19 -1.57 -7.40 8.65
C SER A 19 -1.95 -6.10 7.93
N LEU A 20 -2.59 -5.17 8.64
CA LEU A 20 -2.93 -3.84 8.11
C LEU A 20 -1.67 -3.04 7.76
N GLY A 21 -0.63 -3.10 8.60
CA GLY A 21 0.66 -2.48 8.32
C GLY A 21 1.30 -2.99 7.02
N LEU A 22 1.29 -4.31 6.81
CA LEU A 22 1.80 -4.94 5.60
C LEU A 22 1.00 -4.50 4.36
N ILE A 23 -0.34 -4.50 4.45
CA ILE A 23 -1.21 -4.03 3.35
C ILE A 23 -0.90 -2.56 3.03
N ALA A 24 -0.84 -1.69 4.04
CA ALA A 24 -0.53 -0.28 3.86
C ALA A 24 0.86 -0.08 3.22
N MET A 25 1.85 -0.85 3.65
CA MET A 25 3.18 -0.86 3.06
C MET A 25 3.15 -1.26 1.58
N PHE A 26 2.44 -2.32 1.21
CA PHE A 26 2.28 -2.74 -0.18
C PHE A 26 1.59 -1.67 -1.04
N VAL A 27 0.51 -1.07 -0.54
CA VAL A 27 -0.19 0.01 -1.23
C VAL A 27 0.74 1.20 -1.43
N TRP A 28 1.50 1.59 -0.41
CA TRP A 28 2.45 2.70 -0.50
C TRP A 28 3.57 2.44 -1.53
N LEU A 29 4.13 1.22 -1.54
CA LEU A 29 5.12 0.81 -2.54
C LEU A 29 4.52 0.83 -3.96
N SER A 30 3.30 0.34 -4.13
CA SER A 30 2.57 0.36 -5.40
C SER A 30 2.36 1.79 -5.91
N LEU A 31 1.91 2.69 -5.04
CA LEU A 31 1.72 4.11 -5.37
C LEU A 31 3.04 4.80 -5.72
N ARG A 32 4.13 4.51 -4.99
CA ARG A 32 5.47 5.02 -5.32
C ARG A 32 5.92 4.56 -6.69
N ARG A 33 5.69 3.30 -7.04
CA ARG A 33 6.02 2.73 -8.35
C ARG A 33 5.19 3.37 -9.46
N SER A 34 3.89 3.48 -9.27
CA SER A 34 2.97 4.11 -10.23
C SER A 34 3.36 5.55 -10.53
N ARG A 35 3.71 6.33 -9.50
CA ARG A 35 4.23 7.70 -9.67
C ARG A 35 5.51 7.78 -10.49
N ARG A 36 6.43 6.83 -10.33
CA ARG A 36 7.64 6.77 -11.15
C ARG A 36 7.30 6.50 -12.61
N VAL A 37 6.46 5.49 -12.87
CA VAL A 37 6.05 5.11 -14.23
C VAL A 37 5.32 6.26 -14.93
N LYS A 38 4.45 7.00 -14.22
CA LYS A 38 3.78 8.18 -14.77
C LYS A 38 4.77 9.26 -15.20
N ARG A 39 5.82 9.51 -14.40
CA ARG A 39 6.88 10.46 -14.77
C ARG A 39 7.68 10.00 -15.98
N ASP A 40 7.90 8.70 -16.13
CA ASP A 40 8.60 8.14 -17.28
C ASP A 40 7.72 8.24 -18.55
N LEU A 41 6.41 8.01 -18.42
CA LEU A 41 5.42 8.24 -19.49
C LEU A 41 5.35 9.71 -19.93
N GLU A 42 5.24 10.65 -18.99
CA GLU A 42 5.20 12.10 -19.29
C GLU A 42 6.44 12.57 -20.07
N GLN A 43 7.62 12.01 -19.77
CA GLN A 43 8.85 12.30 -20.52
C GLN A 43 8.84 11.76 -21.96
N VAL A 44 8.16 10.63 -22.20
CA VAL A 44 8.05 10.01 -23.53
C VAL A 44 6.94 10.68 -24.36
N GLU A 45 5.78 10.95 -23.77
CA GLU A 45 4.65 11.63 -24.41
C GLU A 45 5.01 13.08 -24.77
N GLY A 46 5.63 13.84 -23.86
CA GLY A 46 6.08 15.20 -24.14
C GLY A 46 7.15 15.31 -25.24
N ARG A 47 7.82 14.21 -25.59
CA ARG A 47 8.76 14.14 -26.71
C ARG A 47 8.06 13.74 -28.03
N ARG A 48 6.85 13.16 -27.97
CA ARG A 48 6.06 12.72 -29.13
C ARG A 48 5.13 13.81 -29.67
N ASP A 49 4.56 14.65 -28.80
CA ASP A 49 3.63 15.73 -29.20
C ASP A 49 4.35 16.99 -29.74
N GLY A 50 5.68 16.95 -29.85
CA GLY A 50 6.51 18.02 -30.42
C GLY A 50 6.74 17.95 -31.93
N HIS A 51 5.96 17.15 -32.66
CA HIS A 51 6.04 17.01 -34.12
C HIS A 51 4.70 17.34 -34.80
#